data_AF-G4U0M0-F1
#
_entry.id   AF-G4U0M0-F1
#
_cell.length_a   1.000
_cell.length_b   1.000
_cell.length_c   1.000
_cell.angle_alpha   90.00
_cell.angle_beta   90.00
_cell.angle_gamma   90.00
#
_symmetry.space_group_name_H-M   'P 1'
#
loop_
_entity.id
_entity.type
_entity.pdbx_description
1 polymer ?
#
loop_
_entity_poly.entity_id
_entity_poly.type
_entity_poly.pdbx_seq_one_letter_code
_entity_poly.pdbx_strand_id
1 'polypeptide(L)'
;MGSVAITKKLQAVQRRAAIGITGAIRTTAGDTLDAHLNMLPIEETLRLTCQKAAARLASLPATHPLSKFVKRASRGLLQRHNAPLHRIFHSIDSKVDNLKTITPASRNPNATNPFTISIEESRMLAKEADNNSNGNNEQVVVYTDGSGMEGMIGAGAVLYRDREKLVGIALGVQLAKMERIIIPCIKISLDSQAAIQGMENVSAKAGQHIIHKIHRAIDELRNDQKRRQELVEASNDETRIN
;
A
#
# COMPACT_ATOMS: atom_id res chain seq x y z
N MET A 1 -26.48 -31.82 16.31
CA MET A 1 -26.69 -32.73 15.16
C MET A 1 -26.82 -32.05 13.79
N GLY A 2 -26.72 -30.71 13.65
CA GLY A 2 -27.05 -30.03 12.39
C GLY A 2 -25.91 -29.77 11.39
N SER A 3 -24.73 -29.30 11.83
CA SER A 3 -23.69 -28.79 10.90
C SER A 3 -22.95 -29.89 10.14
N VAL A 4 -22.47 -30.92 10.84
CA VAL A 4 -21.67 -32.01 10.24
C VAL A 4 -22.49 -32.83 9.22
N ALA A 5 -23.79 -33.00 9.46
CA ALA A 5 -24.67 -33.69 8.52
C ALA A 5 -24.86 -32.87 7.23
N ILE A 6 -24.98 -31.54 7.34
CA ILE A 6 -25.11 -30.64 6.19
C ILE A 6 -23.80 -30.58 5.40
N THR A 7 -22.64 -30.48 6.06
CA THR A 7 -21.34 -30.48 5.37
C THR A 7 -21.12 -31.79 4.62
N LYS A 8 -21.43 -32.94 5.21
CA LYS A 8 -21.36 -34.24 4.52
C LYS A 8 -22.28 -34.32 3.31
N LYS A 9 -23.50 -33.77 3.39
CA LYS A 9 -24.41 -33.69 2.23
C LYS A 9 -23.84 -32.82 1.11
N LEU A 10 -23.29 -31.66 1.44
CA LEU A 10 -22.65 -30.78 0.46
C LEU A 10 -21.41 -31.43 -0.16
N GLN A 11 -20.59 -32.12 0.63
CA GLN A 11 -19.43 -32.86 0.15
C GLN A 11 -19.84 -33.99 -0.80
N ALA A 12 -20.95 -34.69 -0.51
CA ALA A 12 -21.50 -35.70 -1.42
C ALA A 12 -21.96 -35.09 -2.76
N VAL A 13 -22.54 -33.89 -2.75
CA VAL A 13 -22.93 -33.16 -3.96
C VAL A 13 -21.71 -32.72 -4.77
N GLN A 14 -20.70 -32.11 -4.13
CA GLN A 14 -19.45 -31.73 -4.80
C GLN A 14 -18.77 -32.94 -5.43
N ARG A 15 -18.66 -34.05 -4.70
CA ARG A 15 -18.08 -35.30 -5.24
C ARG A 15 -18.83 -35.83 -6.45
N ARG A 16 -20.17 -35.78 -6.45
CA ARG A 16 -20.98 -36.19 -7.61
C ARG A 16 -20.71 -35.31 -8.83
N ALA A 17 -20.60 -34.00 -8.63
CA ALA A 17 -20.26 -33.07 -9.70
C ALA A 17 -18.83 -33.33 -10.22
N ALA A 18 -17.87 -33.53 -9.32
CA ALA A 18 -16.48 -33.79 -9.66
C ALA A 18 -16.31 -35.08 -10.47
N ILE A 19 -17.02 -36.15 -10.10
CA ILE A 19 -17.11 -37.40 -10.87
C ILE A 19 -17.66 -37.13 -12.28
N GLY A 20 -18.73 -36.33 -12.38
CA GLY A 20 -19.34 -35.99 -13.67
C GLY A 20 -18.41 -35.19 -14.59
N ILE A 21 -17.63 -34.26 -14.03
CA ILE A 21 -16.68 -33.42 -14.78
C ILE A 21 -15.47 -34.23 -15.25
N THR A 22 -14.90 -35.04 -14.35
CA THR A 22 -13.66 -35.80 -14.63
C THR A 22 -13.91 -37.11 -15.37
N GLY A 23 -15.16 -37.58 -15.42
CA GLY A 23 -15.48 -38.93 -15.91
C GLY A 23 -14.93 -40.05 -15.02
N ALA A 24 -14.53 -39.75 -13.78
CA ALA A 24 -13.90 -40.71 -12.88
C ALA A 24 -14.87 -41.83 -12.44
N ILE A 25 -14.30 -42.96 -12.00
CA ILE A 25 -15.08 -44.09 -11.50
C ILE A 25 -15.75 -43.72 -10.17
N ARG A 26 -16.94 -44.28 -9.90
CA ARG A 26 -17.73 -44.00 -8.67
C ARG A 26 -16.99 -44.30 -7.36
N THR A 27 -15.93 -45.09 -7.39
CA THR A 27 -15.12 -45.45 -6.21
C THR A 27 -13.93 -44.51 -5.99
N THR A 28 -13.65 -43.58 -6.91
CA THR A 28 -12.56 -42.61 -6.76
C THR A 28 -12.76 -41.75 -5.52
N ALA A 29 -11.68 -41.52 -4.78
CA ALA A 29 -11.69 -40.74 -3.55
C ALA A 29 -12.02 -39.26 -3.84
N GLY A 30 -12.85 -38.64 -2.99
CA GLY A 30 -13.24 -37.23 -3.16
C GLY A 30 -12.04 -36.29 -3.22
N ASP A 31 -11.11 -36.46 -2.28
CA ASP A 31 -9.93 -35.60 -2.15
C ASP A 31 -9.03 -35.67 -3.40
N THR A 32 -8.94 -36.82 -4.05
CA THR A 32 -8.20 -36.96 -5.32
C THR A 32 -8.87 -36.21 -6.48
N LEU A 33 -10.20 -36.19 -6.50
CA LEU A 33 -10.99 -35.46 -7.50
C LEU A 33 -10.90 -33.95 -7.26
N ASP A 34 -11.02 -33.53 -6.01
CA ASP A 34 -10.86 -32.13 -5.61
C ASP A 34 -9.47 -31.61 -6.00
N ALA A 35 -8.41 -32.39 -5.75
CA ALA A 35 -7.06 -32.06 -6.19
C ALA A 35 -6.92 -31.98 -7.73
N HIS A 36 -7.49 -32.93 -8.47
CA HIS A 36 -7.45 -32.92 -9.94
C HIS A 36 -8.20 -31.71 -10.54
N LEU A 37 -9.27 -31.26 -9.88
CA LEU A 37 -10.08 -30.12 -10.33
C LEU A 37 -9.63 -28.79 -9.72
N ASN A 38 -8.55 -28.78 -8.92
CA ASN A 38 -8.10 -27.63 -8.15
C ASN A 38 -9.26 -27.00 -7.32
N MET A 39 -10.13 -27.85 -6.77
CA MET A 39 -11.23 -27.46 -5.90
C MET A 39 -10.82 -27.61 -4.45
N LEU A 40 -11.28 -26.69 -3.60
CA LEU A 40 -11.13 -26.82 -2.16
C LEU A 40 -12.17 -27.80 -1.60
N PRO A 41 -11.84 -28.55 -0.55
CA PRO A 41 -12.84 -29.29 0.21
C PRO A 41 -13.97 -28.36 0.69
N ILE A 42 -15.19 -28.89 0.81
CA ILE A 42 -16.37 -28.10 1.22
C ILE A 42 -16.16 -27.38 2.55
N GLU A 43 -15.52 -28.04 3.51
CA GLU A 43 -15.28 -27.45 4.83
C GLU A 43 -14.41 -26.19 4.75
N GLU A 44 -13.32 -26.26 4.00
CA GLU A 44 -12.44 -25.12 3.77
C GLU A 44 -13.11 -24.03 2.94
N THR A 45 -13.93 -24.41 1.96
CA THR A 45 -14.72 -23.45 1.18
C THR A 45 -15.70 -22.67 2.08
N LEU A 46 -16.38 -23.35 3.00
CA LEU A 46 -17.28 -22.71 3.96
C LEU A 46 -16.52 -21.81 4.92
N ARG A 47 -15.36 -22.25 5.42
CA ARG A 47 -14.50 -21.47 6.30
C ARG A 47 -13.99 -20.22 5.61
N LEU A 48 -13.48 -20.33 4.38
CA LEU A 48 -13.04 -19.21 3.56
C LEU A 48 -14.18 -18.22 3.28
N THR A 49 -15.38 -18.73 3.03
CA THR A 49 -16.57 -17.90 2.82
C THR A 49 -16.91 -17.09 4.07
N CYS A 50 -16.86 -17.72 5.25
CA CYS A 50 -17.05 -17.04 6.52
C CYS A 50 -15.97 -15.98 6.78
N GLN A 51 -14.70 -16.31 6.50
CA GLN A 51 -13.58 -15.38 6.61
C GLN A 51 -13.72 -14.17 5.69
N LYS A 52 -14.07 -14.38 4.42
CA LYS A 52 -14.33 -13.30 3.46
C LYS A 52 -15.49 -12.42 3.91
N ALA A 53 -16.58 -13.02 4.41
CA ALA A 53 -17.72 -12.28 4.92
C ALA A 53 -17.34 -11.42 6.13
N ALA A 54 -16.61 -11.98 7.09
CA ALA A 54 -16.12 -11.23 8.24
C ALA A 54 -15.16 -10.10 7.84
N ALA A 55 -14.23 -10.35 6.93
CA ALA A 55 -13.32 -9.32 6.43
C ALA A 55 -14.08 -8.15 5.79
N ARG A 56 -15.10 -8.44 4.96
CA ARG A 56 -15.97 -7.42 4.36
C ARG A 56 -16.74 -6.62 5.41
N LEU A 57 -17.30 -7.31 6.40
CA LEU A 57 -18.03 -6.68 7.51
C LEU A 57 -17.10 -5.82 8.37
N ALA A 58 -15.86 -6.26 8.57
CA ALA A 58 -14.86 -5.56 9.33
C ALA A 58 -14.30 -4.33 8.60
N SER A 59 -14.26 -4.35 7.26
CA SER A 59 -13.85 -3.22 6.43
C SER A 59 -14.93 -2.15 6.23
N LEU A 60 -16.11 -2.31 6.82
CA LEU A 60 -17.20 -1.33 6.68
C LEU A 60 -16.82 0.02 7.32
N PRO A 61 -17.21 1.14 6.70
CA PRO A 61 -16.97 2.46 7.28
C PRO A 61 -17.77 2.62 8.58
N ALA A 62 -17.30 3.50 9.47
CA ALA A 62 -17.95 3.75 10.75
C ALA A 62 -19.41 4.26 10.59
N THR A 63 -19.70 4.93 9.47
CA THR A 63 -21.02 5.43 9.10
C THR A 63 -22.03 4.33 8.76
N HIS A 64 -21.57 3.11 8.45
CA HIS A 64 -22.45 2.01 8.05
C HIS A 64 -23.28 1.52 9.25
N PRO A 65 -24.60 1.25 9.10
CA PRO A 65 -25.47 0.83 10.21
C PRO A 65 -24.99 -0.45 10.92
N LEU A 66 -24.37 -1.37 10.17
CA LEU A 66 -23.83 -2.62 10.72
C LEU A 66 -22.51 -2.46 11.48
N SER A 67 -21.82 -1.32 11.38
CA SER A 67 -20.48 -1.12 11.97
C SER A 67 -20.50 -1.33 13.49
N LYS A 68 -21.54 -0.84 14.17
CA LYS A 68 -21.73 -0.98 15.62
C LYS A 68 -21.90 -2.44 16.03
N PHE A 69 -22.68 -3.20 15.26
CA PHE A 69 -22.96 -4.61 15.55
C PHE A 69 -21.74 -5.50 15.27
N VAL A 70 -20.99 -5.19 14.21
CA VAL A 70 -19.72 -5.86 13.88
C VAL A 70 -18.69 -5.64 14.99
N LYS A 71 -18.49 -4.39 15.43
CA LYS A 71 -17.58 -4.07 16.55
C LYS A 71 -17.98 -4.74 17.86
N ARG A 72 -19.28 -4.94 18.09
CA ARG A 72 -19.76 -5.68 19.26
C ARG A 72 -19.47 -7.16 19.13
N ALA A 73 -19.71 -7.74 17.95
CA ALA A 73 -19.48 -9.16 17.69
C ALA A 73 -17.99 -9.53 17.71
N SER A 74 -17.10 -8.62 17.32
CA SER A 74 -15.65 -8.83 17.34
C SER A 74 -15.02 -8.82 18.75
N ARG A 75 -15.73 -8.33 19.77
CA ARG A 75 -15.24 -8.33 21.16
C ARG A 75 -15.20 -9.72 21.78
N GLY A 76 -15.94 -10.67 21.21
CA GLY A 76 -15.97 -12.06 21.66
C GLY A 76 -17.38 -12.62 21.76
N LEU A 77 -17.45 -13.88 22.20
CA LEU A 77 -18.73 -14.57 22.43
C LEU A 77 -19.43 -14.01 23.66
N LEU A 78 -20.76 -13.97 23.58
CA LEU A 78 -21.62 -13.61 24.71
C LEU A 78 -21.95 -14.87 25.53
N GLN A 79 -22.28 -14.66 26.80
CA GLN A 79 -22.72 -15.72 27.70
C GLN A 79 -24.06 -16.34 27.28
N ARG A 80 -24.94 -15.56 26.64
CA ARG A 80 -26.25 -16.02 26.14
C ARG A 80 -26.53 -15.44 24.75
N HIS A 81 -27.30 -16.18 23.96
CA HIS A 81 -27.79 -15.78 22.62
C HIS A 81 -26.71 -15.39 21.61
N ASN A 82 -25.74 -16.29 21.40
CA ASN A 82 -24.70 -16.08 20.38
C ASN A 82 -25.30 -16.11 18.96
N ALA A 83 -25.45 -14.92 18.38
CA ALA A 83 -25.84 -14.77 16.98
C ALA A 83 -24.77 -15.35 16.03
N PRO A 84 -25.13 -15.77 14.81
CA PRO A 84 -24.18 -16.28 13.81
C PRO A 84 -22.97 -15.34 13.60
N LEU A 85 -23.21 -14.03 13.65
CA LEU A 85 -22.17 -13.01 13.54
C LEU A 85 -21.05 -13.17 14.60
N HIS A 86 -21.41 -13.44 15.87
CA HIS A 86 -20.43 -13.66 16.94
C HIS A 86 -19.60 -14.91 16.69
N ARG A 87 -20.20 -15.96 16.11
CA ARG A 87 -19.48 -17.21 15.79
C ARG A 87 -18.50 -17.02 14.63
N ILE A 88 -18.90 -16.28 13.59
CA ILE A 88 -18.02 -15.96 12.46
C ILE A 88 -16.82 -15.15 12.95
N PHE A 89 -17.04 -14.10 13.76
CA PHE A 89 -15.93 -13.31 14.30
C PHE A 89 -15.09 -14.07 15.32
N HIS A 90 -15.67 -15.01 16.08
CA HIS A 90 -14.88 -15.87 16.97
C HIS A 90 -14.03 -16.90 16.22
N SER A 91 -14.46 -17.38 15.05
CA SER A 91 -13.68 -18.30 14.22
C SER A 91 -12.44 -17.67 13.56
N ILE A 92 -12.32 -16.34 13.67
CA ILE A 92 -11.26 -15.56 13.04
C ILE A 92 -10.51 -14.89 14.18
N ASP A 93 -9.24 -15.26 14.36
CA ASP A 93 -8.39 -14.78 15.46
C ASP A 93 -8.06 -13.28 15.37
N SER A 94 -8.46 -12.62 14.29
CA SER A 94 -8.19 -11.21 14.03
C SER A 94 -9.24 -10.29 14.67
N LYS A 95 -8.81 -9.47 15.64
CA LYS A 95 -9.62 -8.36 16.14
C LYS A 95 -9.84 -7.32 15.03
N VAL A 96 -11.09 -6.91 14.84
CA VAL A 96 -11.48 -5.88 13.86
C VAL A 96 -10.72 -4.56 14.07
N ASP A 97 -10.43 -4.21 15.32
CA ASP A 97 -9.72 -2.96 15.66
C ASP A 97 -8.25 -2.94 15.19
N ASN A 98 -7.66 -4.11 14.94
CA ASN A 98 -6.28 -4.23 14.45
C ASN A 98 -6.20 -4.23 12.91
N LEU A 99 -7.33 -4.12 12.21
CA LEU A 99 -7.34 -4.17 10.76
C LEU A 99 -6.87 -2.84 10.18
N LYS A 100 -5.81 -2.92 9.38
CA LYS A 100 -5.31 -1.79 8.60
C LYS A 100 -6.33 -1.42 7.53
N THR A 101 -6.86 -0.21 7.60
CA THR A 101 -7.64 0.37 6.50
C THR A 101 -6.70 0.67 5.35
N ILE A 102 -6.93 0.02 4.20
CA ILE A 102 -6.26 0.38 2.94
C ILE A 102 -7.08 1.49 2.31
N THR A 103 -6.50 2.69 2.21
CA THR A 103 -7.12 3.77 1.45
C THR A 103 -7.15 3.40 -0.03
N PRO A 104 -8.25 3.62 -0.76
CA PRO A 104 -8.26 3.42 -2.20
C PRO A 104 -7.20 4.30 -2.87
N ALA A 105 -6.73 3.87 -4.04
CA ALA A 105 -5.79 4.67 -4.82
C ALA A 105 -6.42 6.02 -5.17
N SER A 106 -5.81 7.10 -4.67
CA SER A 106 -6.36 8.45 -4.81
C SER A 106 -6.01 9.09 -6.16
N ARG A 107 -5.11 8.49 -6.94
CA ARG A 107 -4.71 8.97 -8.27
C ARG A 107 -5.29 8.09 -9.37
N ASN A 108 -5.61 8.73 -10.49
CA ASN A 108 -5.93 8.03 -11.72
C ASN A 108 -4.70 7.20 -12.15
N PRO A 109 -4.85 5.89 -12.43
CA PRO A 109 -3.75 5.05 -12.91
C PRO A 109 -3.05 5.57 -14.17
N ASN A 110 -3.78 6.35 -14.99
CA ASN A 110 -3.25 6.93 -16.23
C ASN A 110 -2.71 8.36 -16.05
N ALA A 111 -2.69 8.89 -14.82
CA ALA A 111 -2.14 10.22 -14.58
C ALA A 111 -0.60 10.19 -14.66
N THR A 112 -0.03 11.08 -15.47
CA THR A 112 1.42 11.25 -15.55
C THR A 112 1.98 11.74 -14.22
N ASN A 113 3.01 11.06 -13.71
CA ASN A 113 3.70 11.51 -12.51
C ASN A 113 4.49 12.80 -12.79
N PRO A 114 4.53 13.76 -11.86
CA PRO A 114 5.25 15.03 -12.05
C PRO A 114 6.77 14.90 -11.89
N PHE A 115 7.28 13.69 -11.73
CA PHE A 115 8.69 13.37 -11.52
C PHE A 115 9.09 12.14 -12.35
N THR A 116 10.34 12.11 -12.77
CA THR A 116 10.94 10.98 -13.49
C THR A 116 11.61 10.04 -12.50
N ILE A 117 11.41 8.74 -12.70
CA ILE A 117 12.04 7.70 -11.90
C ILE A 117 13.06 6.99 -12.79
N SER A 118 14.29 6.83 -12.30
CA SER A 118 15.28 5.92 -12.87
C SER A 118 15.63 4.84 -11.83
N ILE A 119 15.64 3.59 -12.27
CA ILE A 119 16.04 2.45 -11.45
C ILE A 119 17.17 1.73 -12.18
N GLU A 120 18.36 1.76 -11.60
CA GLU A 120 19.50 1.03 -12.13
C GLU A 120 19.55 -0.39 -11.56
N GLU A 121 20.00 -1.35 -12.38
CA GLU A 121 20.03 -2.78 -12.01
C GLU A 121 21.08 -3.09 -10.93
N SER A 122 22.11 -2.25 -10.80
CA SER A 122 23.23 -2.48 -9.89
C SER A 122 23.67 -1.22 -9.16
N ARG A 123 24.14 -1.38 -7.93
CA ARG A 123 24.72 -0.30 -7.11
C ARG A 123 25.91 0.38 -7.80
N MET A 124 26.69 -0.35 -8.60
CA MET A 124 27.82 0.23 -9.33
C MET A 124 27.33 1.14 -10.46
N LEU A 125 26.35 0.67 -11.24
CA LEU A 125 25.71 1.47 -12.31
C LEU A 125 24.99 2.70 -11.74
N ALA A 126 24.33 2.57 -10.59
CA ALA A 126 23.71 3.70 -9.90
C ALA A 126 24.73 4.78 -9.50
N LYS A 127 25.93 4.38 -9.03
CA LYS A 127 27.01 5.33 -8.70
C LYS A 127 27.59 5.98 -9.96
N GLU A 128 27.76 5.22 -11.03
CA GLU A 128 28.24 5.75 -12.31
C GLU A 128 27.23 6.72 -12.94
N ALA A 129 25.94 6.38 -12.91
CA ALA A 129 24.87 7.27 -13.34
C ALA A 129 24.83 8.55 -12.50
N ASP A 130 24.97 8.46 -11.17
CA ASP A 130 25.04 9.63 -10.30
C ASP A 130 26.25 10.51 -10.62
N ASN A 131 27.43 9.89 -10.80
CA ASN A 131 28.65 10.59 -11.20
C ASN A 131 28.58 11.22 -12.59
N ASN A 132 27.84 10.63 -13.53
CA ASN A 132 27.66 11.16 -14.88
C ASN A 132 26.59 12.26 -14.94
N SER A 133 25.53 12.16 -14.12
CA SER A 133 24.52 13.23 -13.96
C SER A 133 25.10 14.49 -13.30
N ASN A 134 26.18 14.37 -12.52
CA ASN A 134 26.89 15.49 -11.90
C ASN A 134 27.40 16.57 -12.89
N GLY A 135 27.35 16.32 -14.20
CA GLY A 135 27.67 17.31 -15.24
C GLY A 135 26.53 18.27 -15.62
N ASN A 136 25.27 17.97 -15.25
CA ASN A 136 24.09 18.71 -15.69
C ASN A 136 23.36 19.34 -14.49
N ASN A 137 23.23 20.68 -14.44
CA ASN A 137 22.21 21.52 -13.78
C ASN A 137 21.45 21.05 -12.50
N GLU A 138 21.96 20.09 -11.73
CA GLU A 138 21.36 19.56 -10.51
C GLU A 138 21.81 20.43 -9.33
N GLN A 139 21.00 21.44 -8.99
CA GLN A 139 21.32 22.41 -7.94
C GLN A 139 21.21 21.80 -6.53
N VAL A 140 20.37 20.77 -6.35
CA VAL A 140 20.10 20.13 -5.06
C VAL A 140 19.96 18.61 -5.20
N VAL A 141 20.77 17.85 -4.45
CA VAL A 141 20.74 16.38 -4.41
C VAL A 141 20.45 15.91 -2.98
N VAL A 142 19.48 15.03 -2.82
CA VAL A 142 19.07 14.43 -1.54
C VAL A 142 19.39 12.95 -1.56
N TYR A 143 20.20 12.48 -0.62
CA TYR A 143 20.36 11.05 -0.37
C TYR A 143 19.55 10.67 0.86
N THR A 144 18.71 9.65 0.75
CA THR A 144 17.92 9.14 1.86
C THR A 144 18.25 7.68 2.12
N ASP A 145 18.40 7.34 3.39
CA ASP A 145 18.65 5.98 3.88
C ASP A 145 17.61 5.65 4.96
N GLY A 146 17.12 4.41 4.97
CA GLY A 146 16.17 3.92 5.95
C GLY A 146 16.67 2.62 6.56
N SER A 147 16.88 2.62 7.87
CA SER A 147 17.24 1.41 8.63
C SER A 147 16.06 0.90 9.45
N GLY A 148 15.86 -0.40 9.47
CA GLY A 148 14.89 -1.07 10.33
C GLY A 148 15.58 -2.17 11.14
N MET A 149 15.68 -2.01 12.46
CA MET A 149 16.21 -3.04 13.36
C MET A 149 15.26 -3.24 14.53
N GLU A 150 14.86 -4.49 14.80
CA GLU A 150 14.05 -4.90 15.97
C GLU A 150 12.79 -4.05 16.22
N GLY A 151 12.08 -3.69 15.14
CA GLY A 151 10.84 -2.90 15.24
C GLY A 151 11.05 -1.39 15.42
N MET A 152 12.30 -0.93 15.49
CA MET A 152 12.65 0.48 15.40
C MET A 152 13.00 0.85 13.95
N ILE A 153 12.43 1.95 13.47
CA ILE A 153 12.65 2.48 12.13
C ILE A 153 13.45 3.78 12.27
N GLY A 154 14.69 3.79 11.78
CA GLY A 154 15.52 4.97 11.61
C GLY A 154 15.41 5.48 10.17
N ALA A 155 15.20 6.77 9.99
CA ALA A 155 15.29 7.43 8.68
C ALA A 155 16.41 8.47 8.75
N GLY A 156 17.23 8.47 7.70
CA GLY A 156 18.37 9.35 7.46
C GLY A 156 18.16 10.12 6.15
N ALA A 157 18.43 11.42 6.13
CA ALA A 157 18.56 12.17 4.88
C ALA A 157 19.77 13.10 4.92
N VAL A 158 20.44 13.25 3.79
CA VAL A 158 21.53 14.21 3.60
C VAL A 158 21.24 15.01 2.35
N LEU A 159 21.25 16.33 2.50
CA LEU A 159 21.06 17.28 1.43
C LEU A 159 22.43 17.81 0.99
N TYR A 160 22.70 17.79 -0.30
CA TYR A 160 23.84 18.45 -0.92
C TYR A 160 23.31 19.60 -1.77
N ARG A 161 23.84 20.80 -1.55
CA ARG A 161 23.58 21.99 -2.36
C ARG A 161 24.90 22.49 -2.90
N ASP A 162 25.03 22.63 -4.21
CA ASP A 162 26.27 23.11 -4.85
C ASP A 162 27.55 22.46 -4.26
N ARG A 163 27.45 21.19 -3.85
CA ARG A 163 28.49 20.35 -3.21
C ARG A 163 28.81 20.65 -1.74
N GLU A 164 28.09 21.56 -1.09
CA GLU A 164 28.14 21.73 0.37
C GLU A 164 27.15 20.78 1.07
N LYS A 165 27.64 20.07 2.08
CA LYS A 165 26.88 19.08 2.84
C LYS A 165 26.02 19.77 3.90
N LEU A 166 24.70 19.67 3.77
CA LEU A 166 23.74 20.05 4.79
C LEU A 166 23.16 18.76 5.40
N VAL A 167 23.57 18.46 6.64
CA VAL A 167 23.16 17.23 7.34
C VAL A 167 21.81 17.45 8.01
N GLY A 168 20.79 16.68 7.64
CA GLY A 168 19.47 16.75 8.26
C GLY A 168 18.82 15.37 8.32
N ILE A 169 18.99 14.69 9.45
CA ILE A 169 18.73 13.25 9.59
C ILE A 169 17.29 12.82 9.22
N ALA A 170 16.24 13.65 9.26
CA ALA A 170 14.88 13.10 9.13
C ALA A 170 14.16 13.26 7.77
N LEU A 171 14.66 14.05 6.80
CA LEU A 171 13.67 14.92 6.14
C LEU A 171 13.99 15.41 4.71
N GLY A 172 14.63 14.63 3.84
CA GLY A 172 15.04 15.08 2.49
C GLY A 172 14.05 15.98 1.71
N VAL A 173 12.77 15.62 1.65
CA VAL A 173 11.71 16.42 1.01
C VAL A 173 11.32 17.66 1.82
N GLN A 174 11.28 17.59 3.16
CA GLN A 174 10.95 18.79 3.95
C GLN A 174 12.16 19.72 4.12
N LEU A 175 13.39 19.22 4.02
CA LEU A 175 14.59 20.05 3.89
C LEU A 175 14.50 20.87 2.61
N ALA A 176 14.16 20.25 1.48
CA ALA A 176 13.90 20.98 0.24
C ALA A 176 12.74 21.99 0.35
N LYS A 177 11.69 21.69 1.13
CA LYS A 177 10.62 22.67 1.44
C LYS A 177 11.09 23.83 2.31
N MET A 178 12.01 23.60 3.24
CA MET A 178 12.58 24.63 4.12
C MET A 178 13.51 25.59 3.37
N GLU A 179 13.99 25.22 2.19
CA GLU A 179 14.77 26.12 1.34
C GLU A 179 13.90 27.23 0.76
N ARG A 180 14.34 28.48 0.98
CA ARG A 180 13.66 29.72 0.56
C ARG A 180 13.99 30.16 -0.87
N ILE A 181 14.62 29.30 -1.66
CA ILE A 181 15.11 29.60 -3.01
C ILE A 181 14.30 28.79 -4.04
N ILE A 182 14.19 29.30 -5.27
CA ILE A 182 13.59 28.59 -6.39
C ILE A 182 14.58 27.51 -6.85
N ILE A 183 14.18 26.24 -6.80
CA ILE A 183 15.04 25.10 -7.16
C ILE A 183 14.52 24.50 -8.47
N PRO A 184 15.28 24.59 -9.58
CA PRO A 184 14.83 24.13 -10.89
C PRO A 184 14.85 22.61 -11.03
N CYS A 185 15.73 21.92 -10.30
CA CYS A 185 15.85 20.46 -10.32
C CYS A 185 16.24 19.93 -8.93
N ILE A 186 15.50 18.92 -8.44
CA ILE A 186 15.79 18.20 -7.19
C ILE A 186 15.95 16.73 -7.55
N LYS A 187 17.11 16.16 -7.24
CA LYS A 187 17.36 14.73 -7.35
C LYS A 187 17.25 14.06 -5.99
N ILE A 188 16.48 12.99 -5.90
CA ILE A 188 16.35 12.20 -4.66
C ILE A 188 16.83 10.78 -4.96
N SER A 189 17.90 10.39 -4.28
CA SER A 189 18.52 9.07 -4.41
C SER A 189 18.11 8.20 -3.23
N LEU A 190 17.48 7.07 -3.56
CA LEU A 190 16.98 6.05 -2.64
C LEU A 190 17.70 4.73 -2.93
N ASP A 191 18.02 3.96 -1.89
CA ASP A 191 18.60 2.62 -2.03
C ASP A 191 17.55 1.51 -2.02
N SER A 192 16.30 1.83 -1.68
CA SER A 192 15.19 0.89 -1.68
C SER A 192 14.46 0.85 -3.03
N GLN A 193 14.79 -0.15 -3.85
CA GLN A 193 14.11 -0.39 -5.13
C GLN A 193 12.58 -0.57 -4.96
N ALA A 194 12.15 -1.20 -3.87
CA ALA A 194 10.73 -1.36 -3.54
C ALA A 194 10.03 -0.01 -3.25
N ALA A 195 10.73 0.95 -2.61
CA ALA A 195 10.20 2.29 -2.39
C ALA A 195 10.07 3.05 -3.71
N ILE A 196 11.07 2.95 -4.59
CA ILE A 196 11.08 3.62 -5.90
C ILE A 196 9.96 3.07 -6.78
N GLN A 197 9.80 1.75 -6.87
CA GLN A 197 8.69 1.11 -7.62
C GLN A 197 7.31 1.47 -7.03
N GLY A 198 7.23 1.64 -5.72
CA GLY A 198 6.01 2.09 -5.04
C GLY A 198 5.60 3.52 -5.39
N MET A 199 6.55 4.39 -5.73
CA MET A 199 6.27 5.75 -6.20
C MET A 199 5.77 5.81 -7.65
N GLU A 200 6.11 4.80 -8.46
CA GLU A 200 5.65 4.70 -9.84
C GLU A 200 4.17 4.28 -9.90
N ASN A 201 3.82 3.22 -9.18
CA ASN A 201 2.52 2.55 -9.27
C ASN A 201 1.69 2.74 -7.98
N VAL A 202 0.92 3.84 -7.94
CA VAL A 202 -0.02 4.13 -6.85
C VAL A 202 -1.16 3.11 -6.86
N SER A 203 -0.99 2.02 -6.12
CA SER A 203 -1.96 0.92 -6.01
C SER A 203 -2.44 0.74 -4.57
N ALA A 204 -3.66 0.20 -4.42
CA ALA A 204 -4.32 -0.05 -3.13
C ALA A 204 -3.60 -1.16 -2.33
N LYS A 205 -2.46 -0.83 -1.73
CA LYS A 205 -1.59 -1.76 -0.98
C LYS A 205 -1.34 -1.28 0.44
N ALA A 206 -0.97 -2.21 1.31
CA ALA A 206 -0.55 -1.89 2.68
C ALA A 206 0.67 -0.94 2.64
N GLY A 207 0.52 0.27 3.20
CA GLY A 207 1.60 1.27 3.25
C GLY A 207 1.38 2.46 2.32
N GLN A 208 0.36 2.42 1.47
CA GLN A 208 0.03 3.51 0.53
C GLN A 208 -0.20 4.87 1.18
N HIS A 209 -0.65 4.93 2.43
CA HIS A 209 -0.79 6.20 3.16
C HIS A 209 0.54 7.01 3.20
N ILE A 210 1.68 6.33 3.27
CA ILE A 210 3.00 6.97 3.24
C ILE A 210 3.27 7.53 1.83
N ILE A 211 2.99 6.74 0.79
CA ILE A 211 3.12 7.16 -0.62
C ILE A 211 2.22 8.37 -0.92
N HIS A 212 0.95 8.35 -0.49
CA HIS A 212 0.04 9.49 -0.62
C HIS A 212 0.56 10.75 0.08
N LYS A 213 1.13 10.62 1.29
CA LYS A 213 1.76 11.76 1.98
C LYS A 213 2.93 12.33 1.20
N ILE A 214 3.76 11.47 0.59
CA ILE A 214 4.90 11.88 -0.24
C ILE A 214 4.41 12.61 -1.49
N HIS A 215 3.47 12.04 -2.25
CA HIS A 215 2.90 12.71 -3.43
C HIS A 215 2.28 14.06 -3.08
N ARG A 216 1.54 14.15 -1.97
CA ARG A 216 0.97 15.40 -1.49
C ARG A 216 2.06 16.44 -1.20
N ALA A 217 3.14 16.03 -0.51
CA ALA A 217 4.25 16.92 -0.21
C ALA A 217 4.97 17.43 -1.48
N ILE A 218 5.10 16.58 -2.51
CA ILE A 218 5.66 16.94 -3.81
C ILE A 218 4.75 17.93 -4.55
N ASP A 219 3.44 17.66 -4.61
CA ASP A 219 2.47 18.54 -5.27
C ASP A 219 2.42 19.91 -4.57
N GLU A 220 2.48 19.96 -3.23
CA GLU A 220 2.59 21.20 -2.46
C GLU A 220 3.89 21.96 -2.76
N LEU A 221 5.04 21.28 -2.78
CA LEU A 221 6.34 21.90 -3.10
C LEU A 221 6.32 22.51 -4.52
N ARG A 222 5.75 21.80 -5.50
CA ARG A 222 5.64 22.29 -6.87
C ARG A 222 4.76 23.54 -6.96
N ASN A 223 3.63 23.56 -6.27
CA ASN A 223 2.73 24.72 -6.25
C ASN A 223 3.39 25.92 -5.57
N ASP A 224 4.13 25.70 -4.48
CA ASP A 224 4.88 26.76 -3.79
C ASP A 224 5.98 27.35 -4.69
N GLN A 225 6.70 26.50 -5.43
CA GLN A 225 7.74 26.93 -6.37
C GLN A 225 7.15 27.76 -7.53
N LYS A 226 6.02 27.33 -8.12
CA LYS A 226 5.31 28.10 -9.14
C LYS A 226 4.85 29.46 -8.64
N ARG A 227 4.23 29.50 -7.46
CA ARG A 227 3.78 30.76 -6.85
C ARG A 227 4.95 31.72 -6.59
N ARG A 228 6.12 31.21 -6.23
CA ARG A 228 7.33 32.02 -6.06
C ARG A 228 7.87 32.54 -7.39
N GLN A 229 7.84 31.74 -8.46
CA GLN A 229 8.22 32.19 -9.81
C GLN A 229 7.30 33.33 -10.27
N GLU A 230 5.98 33.17 -10.13
CA GLU A 230 4.99 34.21 -10.48
C GLU A 230 5.23 35.53 -9.71
N LEU A 231 5.61 35.46 -8.42
CA LEU A 231 5.94 36.65 -7.62
C LEU A 231 7.23 37.34 -8.07
N VAL A 232 8.24 36.57 -8.51
CA VAL A 232 9.51 37.13 -9.02
C VAL A 232 9.30 37.76 -10.40
N GLU A 233 8.50 37.13 -11.26
CA GLU A 233 8.14 37.67 -12.58
C GLU A 233 7.34 38.98 -12.46
N ALA A 234 6.34 39.03 -11.55
CA ALA A 234 5.58 40.23 -11.27
C ALA A 234 6.45 41.39 -10.74
N SER A 235 7.44 41.10 -9.89
CA SER A 235 8.38 42.11 -9.38
C SER A 235 9.34 42.64 -10.47
N ASN A 236 9.70 41.81 -11.44
CA ASN A 236 10.60 42.19 -12.53
C ASN A 236 9.89 43.05 -13.60
N ASP A 237 8.61 42.83 -13.83
CA ASP A 237 7.79 43.65 -14.73
C ASP A 237 7.53 45.06 -14.17
N GLU A 238 7.35 45.21 -12.84
CA GLU A 238 7.24 46.53 -12.21
C GLU A 238 8.53 47.36 -12.34
N THR A 239 9.71 46.72 -12.32
CA THR A 239 11.01 47.39 -12.53
C THR A 239 11.33 47.72 -13.99
N ARG A 240 10.58 47.19 -14.97
CA ARG A 240 10.76 47.50 -16.40
C ARG A 240 9.92 48.69 -16.88
N ILE A 241 8.97 49.13 -16.07
CA ILE A 241 8.03 50.23 -16.38
C ILE A 241 8.51 51.57 -15.80
N ASN A 242 9.54 51.56 -14.95
CA ASN A 242 10.26 52.75 -14.46
C ASN A 242 11.63 52.91 -15.12
#